data_AF-A0AAD7B2P0-F1
#
_entry.id   AF-A0AAD7B2P0-F1
#
_cell.length_a   1.000
_cell.length_b   1.000
_cell.length_c   1.000
_cell.angle_alpha   90.00
_cell.angle_beta   90.00
_cell.angle_gamma   90.00
#
_symmetry.space_group_name_H-M   'P 1'
#
loop_
_entity.id
_entity.type
_entity.pdbx_description
1 polymer ?
#
loop_
_entity_poly.entity_id
_entity_poly.type
_entity_poly.pdbx_seq_one_letter_code
_entity_poly.pdbx_strand_id
1 'polypeptide(L)'
;KRIQSITDAISKHRKAIKELKQQKRVAQQELNALGDPMSRLPLELSSLIFKKCVPLDLDDLKPDPLTAPMLLMRICRSWTQIALATPSLWTCIHVN
;
A
#
# COMPACT_ATOMS: atom_id res chain seq x y z
N LYS A 1 10.37 -40.25 -28.89
CA LYS A 1 10.01 -40.52 -27.47
C LYS A 1 10.39 -39.37 -26.52
N ARG A 2 11.64 -38.87 -26.52
CA ARG A 2 12.07 -37.79 -25.59
C ARG A 2 11.42 -36.41 -25.82
N ILE A 3 11.31 -35.95 -27.07
CA ILE A 3 10.66 -34.67 -27.39
C ILE A 3 9.20 -34.67 -26.93
N GLN A 4 8.44 -35.75 -27.18
CA GLN A 4 7.06 -35.88 -26.73
C GLN A 4 6.93 -35.77 -25.21
N SER A 5 7.79 -36.47 -24.47
CA SER A 5 7.82 -36.40 -23.00
C SER A 5 8.08 -34.99 -22.49
N ILE A 6 8.96 -34.22 -23.14
CA ILE A 6 9.21 -32.81 -22.80
C ILE A 6 7.97 -31.95 -23.12
N THR A 7 7.33 -32.16 -24.28
CA THR A 7 6.11 -31.44 -24.66
C THR A 7 4.98 -31.68 -23.67
N ASP A 8 4.79 -32.93 -23.24
CA ASP A 8 3.77 -33.30 -22.27
C ASP A 8 4.05 -32.65 -20.91
N ALA A 9 5.32 -32.63 -20.48
CA ALA A 9 5.73 -31.92 -19.27
C ALA A 9 5.46 -30.41 -19.37
N ILE A 10 5.80 -29.76 -20.49
CA ILE A 10 5.52 -28.33 -20.71
C ILE A 10 4.01 -28.07 -20.64
N SER A 11 3.20 -28.91 -21.30
CA SER A 11 1.73 -28.81 -21.30
C SER A 11 1.17 -28.90 -19.88
N LYS A 12 1.62 -29.90 -19.10
CA LYS A 12 1.23 -30.08 -17.71
C LYS A 12 1.55 -28.84 -16.85
N HIS A 13 2.77 -28.30 -16.95
CA HIS A 13 3.16 -27.12 -16.16
C HIS A 13 2.40 -25.87 -16.57
N ARG A 14 2.15 -25.67 -17.87
CA ARG A 14 1.33 -24.55 -18.36
C ARG A 14 -0.08 -24.60 -17.80
N LYS A 15 -0.69 -25.79 -17.72
CA LYS A 15 -2.00 -25.98 -17.08
C LYS A 15 -1.97 -25.58 -15.60
N ALA A 16 -0.99 -26.09 -14.84
CA ALA A 16 -0.83 -25.74 -13.43
C ALA A 16 -0.63 -24.22 -13.21
N ILE A 17 0.20 -23.57 -14.02
CA ILE A 17 0.39 -22.11 -13.96
C ILE A 17 -0.92 -21.37 -14.25
N LYS A 18 -1.70 -21.83 -15.23
CA LYS A 18 -3.00 -21.22 -15.55
C LYS A 18 -3.97 -21.31 -14.37
N GLU A 19 -4.03 -22.48 -13.72
CA GLU A 19 -4.87 -22.71 -12.54
C GLU A 19 -4.44 -21.82 -11.36
N LEU A 20 -3.14 -21.77 -11.05
CA LEU A 20 -2.62 -20.90 -9.98
C LEU A 20 -2.84 -19.41 -10.26
N LYS A 21 -2.69 -18.97 -11.52
CA LYS A 21 -3.01 -17.60 -11.92
C LYS A 21 -4.49 -17.29 -11.70
N GLN A 22 -5.38 -18.23 -12.01
CA GLN A 22 -6.81 -18.06 -11.77
C GLN A 22 -7.12 -17.98 -10.28
N GLN A 23 -6.55 -18.86 -9.45
CA GLN A 23 -6.72 -18.81 -8.00
C GLN A 23 -6.21 -17.50 -7.41
N LYS A 24 -5.01 -17.04 -7.81
CA LYS A 24 -4.49 -15.73 -7.43
C LYS A 24 -5.44 -14.61 -7.80
N ARG A 25 -6.03 -14.66 -9.01
CA ARG A 25 -6.99 -13.64 -9.46
C ARG A 25 -8.20 -13.57 -8.55
N VAL A 26 -8.78 -14.72 -8.20
CA VAL A 26 -9.95 -14.79 -7.30
C VAL A 26 -9.59 -14.25 -5.92
N ALA A 27 -8.50 -14.71 -5.32
CA ALA A 27 -8.05 -14.23 -4.00
C ALA A 27 -7.76 -12.71 -4.01
N GLN A 28 -7.17 -12.19 -5.08
CA GLN A 28 -6.94 -10.75 -5.22
C GLN A 28 -8.25 -9.95 -5.33
N GLN A 29 -9.26 -10.50 -6.01
CA GLN A 29 -10.57 -9.86 -6.11
C GLN A 29 -11.26 -9.80 -4.74
N GLU A 30 -11.18 -10.87 -3.95
CA GLU A 30 -11.69 -10.91 -2.58
C GLU A 30 -11.00 -9.86 -1.70
N LEU A 31 -9.67 -9.76 -1.76
CA LEU A 31 -8.92 -8.73 -1.03
C LEU A 31 -9.30 -7.31 -1.45
N ASN A 32 -9.43 -7.05 -2.76
CA ASN A 32 -9.82 -5.73 -3.26
C ASN A 32 -11.25 -5.35 -2.84
N ALA A 33 -12.15 -6.32 -2.70
CA ALA A 33 -13.52 -6.09 -2.23
C ALA A 33 -13.59 -5.64 -0.76
N LEU A 34 -12.55 -5.93 0.05
CA LEU A 34 -12.46 -5.44 1.43
C LEU A 34 -12.14 -3.94 1.52
N GLY A 35 -11.69 -3.32 0.41
CA GLY A 35 -11.32 -1.91 0.33
C GLY A 35 -10.01 -1.56 1.05
N ASP A 36 -9.66 -0.28 1.05
CA ASP A 36 -8.53 0.24 1.83
C ASP A 36 -8.87 0.15 3.34
N PRO A 37 -8.10 -0.56 4.16
CA PRO A 37 -8.35 -0.66 5.60
C PRO A 37 -8.49 0.71 6.28
N MET A 38 -7.75 1.72 5.82
CA MET A 38 -7.82 3.07 6.39
C MET A 38 -9.13 3.79 6.08
N SER A 39 -9.81 3.44 4.98
CA SER A 39 -11.13 3.99 4.65
C SER A 39 -12.24 3.51 5.59
N ARG A 40 -11.99 2.42 6.33
CA ARG A 40 -12.93 1.83 7.30
C ARG A 40 -12.72 2.34 8.73
N LEU A 41 -11.63 3.06 8.97
CA LEU A 41 -11.33 3.61 10.29
C LEU A 41 -12.03 4.97 10.46
N PRO A 42 -12.53 5.28 11.67
CA PRO A 42 -12.87 6.65 12.04
C PRO A 42 -11.68 7.58 11.81
N LEU A 43 -11.98 8.84 11.46
CA LEU A 43 -10.98 9.86 11.18
C LEU A 43 -9.96 10.00 12.31
N GLU A 44 -10.43 9.92 13.56
CA GLU A 44 -9.62 10.08 14.77
C GLU A 44 -8.55 9.00 14.90
N LEU A 45 -8.89 7.75 14.56
CA LEU A 45 -7.95 6.63 14.59
C LEU A 45 -6.92 6.76 13.46
N SER A 46 -7.37 7.14 12.27
CA SER A 46 -6.49 7.39 11.13
C SER A 46 -5.49 8.52 11.44
N SER A 47 -5.95 9.64 12.00
CA SER A 47 -5.11 10.74 12.45
C SER A 47 -4.12 10.31 13.55
N LEU A 48 -4.54 9.46 14.49
CA LEU A 48 -3.65 8.92 15.53
C LEU A 48 -2.56 8.03 14.95
N ILE A 49 -2.90 7.14 14.01
CA ILE A 49 -1.92 6.31 13.30
C ILE A 49 -0.94 7.19 12.55
N PHE A 50 -1.42 8.19 11.81
CA PHE A 50 -0.57 9.10 11.04
C PHE A 50 0.43 9.83 11.92
N LYS A 51 0.03 10.29 13.11
CA LYS A 51 0.94 10.92 14.08
C LYS A 51 2.08 9.99 14.50
N LYS A 52 1.83 8.69 14.59
CA LYS A 52 2.84 7.69 14.95
C LYS A 52 3.76 7.31 13.79
N CYS A 53 3.40 7.66 12.56
CA CYS A 53 4.26 7.48 11.40
C CYS A 53 5.28 8.61 11.23
N VAL A 54 5.06 9.77 11.87
CA VAL A 54 5.98 10.90 11.80
C VAL A 54 7.24 10.59 12.60
N PRO A 55 8.45 10.76 12.03
CA PRO A 55 9.71 10.62 12.76
C PRO A 55 9.75 11.50 14.01
N LEU A 56 10.46 11.06 15.05
CA LEU A 56 10.56 11.81 16.31
C LEU A 56 11.48 13.05 16.18
N ASP A 57 12.46 13.01 15.27
CA ASP A 57 13.49 14.04 15.09
C ASP A 57 13.20 14.94 13.88
N LEU A 58 12.01 15.55 13.84
CA LEU A 58 11.61 16.41 12.71
C LEU A 58 12.43 17.69 12.57
N ASP A 59 13.04 18.16 13.67
CA ASP A 59 13.72 19.44 13.73
C ASP A 59 14.99 19.48 12.84
N ASP A 60 15.56 18.32 12.50
CA ASP A 60 16.70 18.21 11.59
C ASP A 60 16.34 17.63 10.21
N LEU A 61 15.09 17.21 10.01
CA LEU A 61 14.67 16.53 8.79
C LEU A 61 14.16 17.51 7.73
N LYS A 62 14.90 17.58 6.62
CA LYS A 62 14.42 18.22 5.40
C LYS A 62 13.14 17.54 4.92
N PRO A 63 12.19 18.28 4.29
CA PRO A 63 11.00 17.68 3.71
C PRO A 63 11.39 16.63 2.67
N ASP A 64 11.05 15.37 2.94
CA ASP A 64 11.30 14.23 2.05
C ASP A 64 9.96 13.60 1.63
N PRO A 65 9.65 13.52 0.32
CA PRO A 65 8.45 12.85 -0.18
C PRO A 65 8.29 11.39 0.27
N LEU A 66 9.36 10.72 0.67
CA LEU A 66 9.36 9.33 1.14
C LEU A 66 9.24 9.22 2.67
N THR A 67 9.15 10.34 3.37
CA THR A 67 9.05 10.39 4.83
C THR A 67 7.74 11.07 5.26
N ALA A 68 7.11 10.59 6.34
CA ALA A 68 5.92 11.24 6.88
C ALA A 68 6.29 12.62 7.49
N PRO A 69 5.40 13.62 7.40
CA PRO A 69 4.01 13.53 6.94
C PRO A 69 3.83 13.55 5.41
N MET A 70 4.85 13.89 4.62
CA MET A 70 4.73 14.02 3.15
C MET A 70 4.35 12.72 2.46
N LEU A 71 4.90 11.59 2.90
CA LEU A 71 4.57 10.26 2.36
C LEU A 71 3.07 9.96 2.45
N LEU A 72 2.43 10.33 3.55
CA LEU A 72 1.02 10.03 3.81
C LEU A 72 0.10 10.70 2.78
N MET A 73 0.49 11.88 2.28
CA MET A 73 -0.26 12.59 1.24
C MET A 73 -0.14 11.96 -0.15
N ARG A 74 0.78 11.03 -0.37
CA ARG A 74 1.08 10.44 -1.70
C ARG A 74 0.45 9.07 -1.94
N ILE A 75 -0.18 8.47 -0.92
CA ILE A 75 -0.70 7.10 -1.00
C ILE A 75 -2.03 7.06 -1.76
N CYS A 76 -3.04 7.81 -1.31
CA CYS A 76 -4.31 7.95 -2.00
C CYS A 76 -5.02 9.26 -1.57
N ARG A 77 -6.07 9.66 -2.30
CA ARG A 77 -6.80 10.91 -2.03
C ARG A 77 -7.39 10.97 -0.61
N SER A 78 -7.86 9.85 -0.08
CA SER A 78 -8.41 9.78 1.28
C SER A 78 -7.34 10.09 2.32
N TRP A 79 -6.15 9.49 2.20
CA TRP A 79 -5.05 9.76 3.11
C TRP A 79 -4.57 11.21 3.02
N THR A 80 -4.51 11.79 1.82
CA THR A 80 -4.21 13.23 1.65
C THR A 80 -5.19 14.10 2.43
N GLN A 81 -6.49 13.82 2.35
CA GLN A 81 -7.51 14.59 3.08
C GLN A 81 -7.33 14.45 4.60
N ILE A 82 -7.12 13.23 5.09
CA ILE A 82 -6.91 12.97 6.53
C ILE A 82 -5.66 13.69 7.03
N ALA A 83 -4.54 13.58 6.29
CA ALA A 83 -3.28 14.22 6.67
C ALA A 83 -3.42 15.74 6.74
N LEU A 84 -4.02 16.37 5.72
CA LEU A 84 -4.28 17.81 5.70
C LEU A 84 -5.25 18.25 6.81
N ALA A 85 -6.26 17.44 7.13
CA ALA A 85 -7.22 17.68 8.19
C ALA A 85 -6.68 17.40 9.61
N THR A 86 -5.40 17.01 9.75
CA THR A 86 -4.76 16.71 11.05
C THR A 86 -3.66 17.75 11.36
N PRO A 87 -3.99 18.92 11.94
CA PRO A 87 -3.04 20.03 12.16
C PRO A 87 -1.78 19.65 12.93
N SER A 88 -1.91 18.72 13.88
CA SER A 88 -0.80 18.20 14.69
C SER A 88 0.28 17.44 13.90
N LEU A 89 0.06 17.08 12.63
CA LEU A 89 1.11 16.54 11.76
C LEU A 89 2.04 17.63 11.21
N TRP A 90 1.61 18.89 11.32
CA TRP A 90 2.17 20.05 10.63
C TRP A 90 2.74 21.08 11.60
N THR A 91 3.01 20.68 12.84
CA THR A 91 3.54 21.58 13.89
C THR A 91 4.98 22.00 13.66
N CYS A 92 5.74 21.23 12.88
CA CYS A 92 7.08 21.56 12.42
C CYS A 92 7.14 21.31 10.90
N ILE A 93 7.37 22.37 10.12
CA ILE A 93 7.57 22.28 8.67
C ILE A 93 8.75 23.17 8.29
N HIS A 94 9.78 22.55 7.74
CA HIS A 94 10.89 23.26 7.11
C HIS A 94 10.47 23.74 5.72
N VAL A 95 10.56 25.05 5.48
CA VAL A 95 10.37 25.66 4.15
C VAL A 95 11.75 26.10 3.67
N ASN A 96 12.15 25.63 2.48
CA ASN A 96 13.42 26.01 1.86
C ASN A 96 13.43 27.47 1.41
#